data_AF-A0A1G3M0P9-F1
#
_entry.id   AF-A0A1G3M0P9-F1
#
_cell.length_a   1.000
_cell.length_b   1.000
_cell.length_c   1.000
_cell.angle_alpha   90.00
_cell.angle_beta   90.00
_cell.angle_gamma   90.00
#
_symmetry.space_group_name_H-M   'P 1'
#
loop_
_entity.id
_entity.type
_entity.pdbx_description
1 polymer ?
#
loop_
_entity_poly.entity_id
_entity_poly.type
_entity_poly.pdbx_seq_one_letter_code
_entity_poly.pdbx_strand_id
1 'polypeptide(L)'
;MTTLIDDLRERFKWRKVVAPRPWQPKEPGGALLGYYGGRTLRTGPHGQYEVAIVHVPREGAFMLTGVRIIQLIDASMIAIGHPIQVVWQGMVDTTAGHQMKNYEVLVADGDAIPAEALPEMAPQGTVH
;
A
#
# COMPACT_ATOMS: atom_id res chain seq x y z
N MET A 1 -9.94 -42.15 0.93
CA MET A 1 -9.03 -41.69 1.98
C MET A 1 -8.74 -40.24 1.68
N THR A 2 -9.47 -39.32 2.30
CA THR A 2 -9.37 -37.88 2.03
C THR A 2 -8.03 -37.39 2.58
N THR A 3 -7.25 -36.67 1.77
CA THR A 3 -5.94 -36.18 2.22
C THR A 3 -6.11 -34.95 3.11
N LEU A 4 -5.11 -34.63 3.92
CA LEU A 4 -5.09 -33.40 4.72
C LEU A 4 -5.28 -32.15 3.85
N ILE A 5 -4.82 -32.18 2.59
CA ILE A 5 -4.98 -31.08 1.64
C ILE A 5 -6.44 -30.90 1.23
N ASP A 6 -7.16 -32.01 1.03
CA ASP A 6 -8.58 -31.98 0.66
C ASP A 6 -9.44 -31.47 1.82
N ASP A 7 -9.13 -31.88 3.06
CA ASP A 7 -9.77 -31.34 4.28
C ASP A 7 -9.60 -29.82 4.40
N LEU A 8 -8.39 -29.31 4.15
CA LEU A 8 -8.12 -27.87 4.17
C LEU A 8 -8.88 -27.11 3.07
N ARG A 9 -9.04 -27.70 1.88
CA ARG A 9 -9.78 -27.07 0.77
C ARG A 9 -11.27 -26.97 1.05
N GLU A 10 -11.85 -27.99 1.66
CA GLU A 10 -13.29 -28.05 1.94
C GLU A 10 -13.70 -27.21 3.17
N ARG A 11 -12.83 -27.11 4.19
CA ARG A 11 -13.17 -26.43 5.46
C ARG A 11 -13.08 -24.91 5.42
N PHE A 12 -12.32 -24.33 4.51
CA PHE A 12 -12.04 -22.90 4.51
C PHE A 12 -12.53 -22.21 3.23
N LYS A 13 -12.99 -20.96 3.38
CA LYS A 13 -13.26 -20.07 2.25
C LYS A 13 -11.96 -19.43 1.80
N TRP A 14 -11.48 -19.82 0.63
CA TRP A 14 -10.26 -19.28 0.04
C TRP A 14 -10.58 -18.04 -0.78
N ARG A 15 -9.79 -16.98 -0.61
CA ARG A 15 -9.82 -15.81 -1.49
C ARG A 15 -8.54 -15.76 -2.30
N LYS A 16 -8.65 -15.33 -3.56
CA LYS A 16 -7.48 -15.04 -4.39
C LYS A 16 -6.75 -13.84 -3.79
N VAL A 17 -5.46 -13.99 -3.53
CA VAL A 17 -4.58 -12.89 -3.10
C VAL A 17 -3.81 -12.39 -4.32
N VAL A 18 -3.72 -11.07 -4.46
CA VAL A 18 -2.94 -10.40 -5.51
C VAL A 18 -1.79 -9.65 -4.86
N ALA A 19 -0.61 -9.72 -5.48
CA ALA A 19 0.55 -8.98 -5.00
C ALA A 19 0.29 -7.46 -5.07
N PRO A 20 0.72 -6.68 -4.06
CA PRO A 20 0.68 -5.22 -4.15
C PRO A 20 1.45 -4.70 -5.36
N ARG A 21 0.90 -3.71 -6.06
CA ARG A 21 1.52 -3.09 -7.25
C ARG A 21 2.31 -1.85 -6.87
N PRO A 22 3.48 -1.55 -7.46
CA PRO A 22 4.14 -0.28 -7.22
C PRO A 22 3.23 0.88 -7.67
N TRP A 23 3.05 1.89 -6.81
CA TRP A 23 2.38 3.13 -7.23
C TRP A 23 3.37 4.03 -7.97
N GLN A 24 3.03 4.38 -9.21
CA GLN A 24 3.84 5.21 -10.10
C GLN A 24 2.99 6.39 -10.58
N PRO A 25 2.86 7.45 -9.76
CA PRO A 25 2.13 8.65 -10.16
C PRO A 25 2.82 9.28 -11.38
N LYS A 26 2.01 9.70 -12.37
CA LYS A 26 2.51 10.21 -13.65
C LYS A 26 2.81 11.70 -13.64
N GLU A 27 2.02 12.47 -12.87
CA GLU A 27 2.12 13.93 -12.79
C GLU A 27 1.96 14.41 -11.34
N PRO A 28 2.64 15.50 -10.94
CA PRO A 28 2.42 16.12 -9.63
C PRO A 28 0.94 16.44 -9.42
N GLY A 29 0.45 16.22 -8.20
CA GLY A 29 -0.98 16.23 -7.86
C GLY A 29 -1.65 14.87 -7.98
N GLY A 30 -1.00 13.87 -8.61
CA GLY A 30 -1.48 12.50 -8.63
C GLY A 30 -1.68 11.96 -7.21
N ALA A 31 -2.90 11.51 -6.90
CA ALA A 31 -3.31 11.10 -5.57
C ALA A 31 -3.64 9.61 -5.49
N LEU A 32 -3.35 9.01 -4.33
CA LEU A 32 -3.72 7.66 -3.94
C LEU A 32 -4.55 7.74 -2.66
N LEU A 33 -5.85 7.44 -2.76
CA LEU A 33 -6.78 7.44 -1.63
C LEU A 33 -7.12 6.00 -1.25
N GLY A 34 -6.92 5.63 0.00
CA GLY A 34 -7.23 4.29 0.47
C GLY A 34 -6.97 4.12 1.96
N TYR A 35 -6.76 2.88 2.37
CA TYR A 35 -6.51 2.53 3.76
C TYR A 35 -5.08 2.06 3.94
N TYR A 36 -4.42 2.53 4.99
CA TYR A 36 -3.06 2.10 5.30
C TYR A 36 -3.03 0.60 5.63
N GLY A 37 -2.22 -0.15 4.88
CA GLY A 37 -2.06 -1.60 4.99
C GLY A 37 -0.82 -2.04 5.76
N GLY A 38 -0.10 -1.12 6.38
CA GLY A 38 1.14 -1.40 7.13
C GLY A 38 2.42 -1.23 6.31
N ARG A 39 3.54 -1.68 6.90
CA ARG A 39 4.88 -1.63 6.31
C ARG A 39 5.47 -3.03 6.17
N THR A 40 6.34 -3.20 5.18
CA THR A 40 7.15 -4.41 5.05
C THR A 40 8.53 -4.08 4.48
N LEU A 41 9.51 -4.91 4.80
CA LEU A 41 10.86 -4.83 4.24
C LEU A 41 10.91 -5.59 2.91
N ARG A 42 11.54 -4.99 1.92
CA ARG A 42 11.84 -5.61 0.63
C ARG A 42 13.35 -5.55 0.39
N THR A 43 13.86 -6.51 -0.37
CA THR A 43 15.25 -6.52 -0.83
C THR A 43 15.27 -6.13 -2.30
N GLY A 44 16.09 -5.15 -2.64
CA GLY A 44 16.32 -4.70 -4.01
C GLY A 44 17.81 -4.67 -4.37
N PRO A 45 18.14 -4.20 -5.59
CA PRO A 45 19.51 -4.16 -6.08
C PRO A 45 20.49 -3.36 -5.21
N HIS A 46 19.98 -2.41 -4.43
CA HIS A 46 20.78 -1.51 -3.58
C HIS A 46 20.64 -1.82 -2.08
N GLY A 47 20.13 -3.00 -1.73
CA GLY A 47 19.95 -3.44 -0.34
C GLY A 47 18.48 -3.51 0.09
N GLN A 48 18.27 -3.55 1.40
CA GLN A 48 16.93 -3.60 1.98
C GLN A 48 16.31 -2.20 2.02
N TYR A 49 15.02 -2.12 1.73
CA TYR A 49 14.25 -0.89 1.81
C TYR A 49 12.83 -1.18 2.32
N GLU A 50 12.26 -0.22 3.04
CA GLU A 50 10.88 -0.29 3.52
C GLU A 50 9.91 0.18 2.45
N VAL A 51 8.74 -0.45 2.42
CA VAL A 51 7.60 -0.03 1.61
C VAL A 51 6.36 0.08 2.48
N ALA A 52 5.55 1.10 2.24
CA ALA A 52 4.21 1.20 2.82
C ALA A 52 3.18 0.62 1.86
N ILE A 53 2.19 -0.08 2.39
CA ILE A 53 1.09 -0.65 1.61
C ILE A 53 -0.15 0.23 1.78
N VAL A 54 -0.86 0.50 0.69
CA VAL A 54 -2.16 1.17 0.70
C VAL A 54 -3.19 0.30 0.00
N HIS A 55 -4.28 -0.02 0.68
CA HIS A 55 -5.42 -0.73 0.11
C HIS A 55 -6.39 0.27 -0.49
N VAL A 56 -6.46 0.30 -1.82
CA VAL A 56 -7.40 1.14 -2.55
C VAL A 56 -8.65 0.32 -2.87
N PRO A 57 -9.85 0.78 -2.45
CA PRO A 57 -11.09 0.06 -2.73
C PRO A 57 -11.25 -0.23 -4.22
N ARG A 58 -11.59 -1.48 -4.58
CA ARG A 58 -11.79 -1.93 -5.97
C ARG A 58 -10.56 -1.89 -6.89
N GLU A 59 -9.45 -1.29 -6.48
CA GLU A 59 -8.20 -1.25 -7.28
C GLU A 59 -7.11 -2.17 -6.73
N GLY A 60 -7.25 -2.59 -5.47
CA GLY A 60 -6.33 -3.50 -4.80
C GLY A 60 -5.23 -2.78 -4.01
N ALA A 61 -4.17 -3.51 -3.70
CA ALA A 61 -3.07 -3.01 -2.88
C ALA A 61 -1.98 -2.34 -3.73
N PHE A 62 -1.46 -1.21 -3.24
CA PHE A 62 -0.35 -0.49 -3.83
C PHE A 62 0.83 -0.39 -2.86
N MET A 63 2.05 -0.43 -3.39
CA MET A 63 3.29 -0.18 -2.66
C MET A 63 3.75 1.25 -2.91
N LEU A 64 4.00 1.96 -1.82
CA LEU A 64 4.65 3.26 -1.79
C LEU A 64 6.10 3.06 -1.37
N THR A 65 7.03 3.67 -2.13
CA THR A 65 8.47 3.57 -1.87
C THR A 65 9.09 4.96 -1.74
N GLY A 66 10.11 5.07 -0.88
CA GLY A 66 10.89 6.28 -0.69
C GLY A 66 10.96 6.72 0.77
N VAL A 67 12.10 7.28 1.17
CA VAL A 67 12.36 7.67 2.56
C VAL A 67 11.34 8.69 3.06
N ARG A 68 10.98 9.68 2.22
CA ARG A 68 10.06 10.76 2.62
C ARG A 68 8.66 10.25 2.95
N ILE A 69 8.12 9.32 2.18
CA ILE A 69 6.78 8.78 2.45
C ILE A 69 6.77 7.94 3.74
N ILE A 70 7.82 7.14 3.99
CA ILE A 70 7.94 6.38 5.24
C ILE A 70 8.01 7.33 6.45
N GLN A 71 8.82 8.39 6.37
CA GLN A 71 8.88 9.40 7.44
C GLN A 71 7.53 10.08 7.72
N LEU A 72 6.75 10.37 6.67
CA LEU A 72 5.41 10.96 6.82
C LEU A 72 4.42 9.99 7.46
N ILE A 73 4.48 8.70 7.11
CA ILE A 73 3.67 7.65 7.74
C ILE A 73 4.06 7.44 9.21
N ASP A 74 5.35 7.49 9.53
CA ASP A 74 5.84 7.36 10.91
C ASP A 74 5.41 8.57 11.76
N ALA A 75 5.51 9.78 11.19
CA ALA A 75 5.10 11.01 11.86
C ALA A 75 3.58 11.11 12.07
N SER A 76 2.77 10.43 11.24
CA SER A 76 1.31 10.49 11.35
C SER A 76 0.73 9.56 12.42
N MET A 77 1.55 8.68 13.02
CA MET A 77 1.15 7.78 14.12
C MET A 77 -0.10 6.93 13.81
N ILE A 78 -0.29 6.55 12.54
CA ILE A 78 -1.47 5.82 12.08
C ILE A 78 -1.36 4.30 12.27
N ALA A 79 -2.50 3.65 12.51
CA ALA A 79 -2.62 2.20 12.55
C ALA A 79 -3.09 1.62 11.19
N ILE A 80 -2.88 0.32 10.99
CA ILE A 80 -3.46 -0.41 9.85
C ILE A 80 -4.97 -0.18 9.85
N GLY A 81 -5.53 0.16 8.70
CA GLY A 81 -6.95 0.46 8.52
C GLY A 81 -7.30 1.94 8.59
N HIS A 82 -6.37 2.85 8.93
CA HIS A 82 -6.65 4.29 8.85
C HIS A 82 -6.84 4.76 7.39
N PRO A 83 -7.85 5.59 7.10
CA PRO A 83 -7.98 6.25 5.81
C PRO A 83 -6.86 7.26 5.61
N ILE A 84 -6.15 7.14 4.49
CA ILE A 84 -5.07 8.03 4.09
C ILE A 84 -5.22 8.47 2.64
N GLN A 85 -4.77 9.69 2.36
CA GLN A 85 -4.57 10.19 1.01
C GLN A 85 -3.09 10.55 0.84
N VAL A 86 -2.44 9.97 -0.14
CA VAL A 86 -1.05 10.27 -0.50
C VAL A 86 -1.04 11.02 -1.81
N VAL A 87 -0.48 12.23 -1.83
CA VAL A 87 -0.39 13.08 -3.03
C VAL A 87 1.08 13.20 -3.42
N TRP A 88 1.40 12.92 -4.68
CA TRP A 88 2.74 13.12 -5.21
C TRP A 88 2.96 14.59 -5.56
N GLN A 89 3.96 15.22 -4.95
CA GLN A 89 4.26 16.65 -5.10
C GLN A 89 5.45 16.90 -6.06
N GLY A 90 5.85 15.90 -6.85
CA GLY A 90 7.00 16.00 -7.76
C GLY A 90 8.31 15.51 -7.14
N MET A 91 9.42 15.99 -7.68
CA MET A 91 10.78 15.72 -7.18
C MET A 91 11.29 16.96 -6.44
N VAL A 92 12.09 16.75 -5.39
CA VAL A 92 12.78 17.82 -4.65
C VAL A 92 14.27 17.50 -4.58
N ASP A 93 15.10 18.53 -4.73
CA ASP A 93 16.54 18.40 -4.56
C ASP A 93 16.89 18.27 -3.08
N THR A 94 17.79 17.34 -2.77
CA THR A 94 18.37 17.16 -1.46
C THR A 94 19.64 18.02 -1.33
N THR A 95 20.06 18.31 -0.09
CA THR A 95 21.29 19.06 0.20
C THR A 95 22.56 18.42 -0.40
N ALA A 96 22.53 17.12 -0.70
CA ALA A 96 23.62 16.37 -1.31
C ALA A 96 23.56 16.36 -2.86
N GLY A 97 22.69 17.14 -3.50
CA GLY A 97 22.55 17.20 -4.96
C GLY A 97 21.81 16.01 -5.57
N HIS A 98 21.24 15.12 -4.76
CA HIS A 98 20.36 14.04 -5.23
C HIS A 98 18.91 14.48 -5.28
N GLN A 99 18.10 13.88 -6.15
CA GLN A 99 16.65 14.12 -6.18
C GLN A 99 15.90 13.02 -5.42
N MET A 100 14.88 13.41 -4.69
CA MET A 100 13.95 12.48 -4.04
C MET A 100 12.50 12.82 -4.36
N LYS A 101 11.63 11.82 -4.34
CA LYS A 101 10.18 12.02 -4.50
C LYS A 101 9.65 12.78 -3.29
N ASN A 102 8.93 13.87 -3.55
CA ASN A 102 8.22 14.61 -2.54
C ASN A 102 6.77 14.14 -2.47
N TYR A 103 6.24 14.02 -1.25
CA TYR A 103 4.90 13.55 -0.98
C TYR A 103 4.23 14.43 0.06
N GLU A 104 2.92 14.51 -0.04
CA GLU A 104 2.03 14.97 1.01
C GLU A 104 1.18 13.79 1.45
N VAL A 105 0.95 13.66 2.75
CA VAL A 105 0.09 12.62 3.33
C VAL A 105 -0.96 13.30 4.18
N LEU A 106 -2.23 13.10 3.81
CA LEU A 106 -3.38 13.48 4.61
C LEU A 106 -3.92 12.23 5.30
N VAL A 107 -4.25 12.37 6.57
CA VAL A 107 -4.89 11.32 7.37
C VAL A 107 -6.25 11.85 7.78
N ALA A 108 -7.30 11.04 7.60
CA ALA A 108 -8.63 11.43 8.02
C ALA A 108 -8.75 11.35 9.55
N ASP A 109 -9.45 12.33 10.14
CA ASP A 109 -9.90 12.23 11.53
C ASP A 109 -11.01 11.17 11.62
N GLY A 110 -10.72 10.05 12.26
CA GLY A 110 -11.66 8.94 12.43
C GLY A 110 -10.97 7.64 12.84
N ASP A 111 -11.75 6.68 13.33
CA ASP A 111 -11.22 5.39 13.75
C ASP A 111 -10.78 4.55 12.55
N ALA A 112 -9.72 3.74 12.74
CA ALA A 112 -9.32 2.73 11.78
C ALA A 112 -10.48 1.77 11.54
N ILE A 113 -10.77 1.47 10.27
CA ILE A 113 -11.72 0.40 9.99
C ILE A 113 -11.06 -0.95 10.30
N PRO A 114 -11.81 -1.92 10.87
CA PRO A 114 -11.31 -3.26 11.11
C PRO A 114 -10.78 -3.87 9.80
N ALA A 115 -9.75 -4.72 9.91
CA ALA A 115 -9.15 -5.37 8.74
C ALA A 115 -10.18 -6.18 7.94
N GLU A 116 -11.21 -6.70 8.61
CA GLU A 116 -12.33 -7.44 8.02
C GLU A 116 -13.32 -6.55 7.26
N ALA A 117 -13.34 -5.25 7.55
CA ALA A 117 -14.17 -4.25 6.89
C ALA A 117 -13.45 -3.52 5.75
N LEU A 118 -12.16 -3.82 5.51
CA LEU A 118 -11.45 -3.32 4.35
C LEU A 118 -12.17 -3.77 3.07
N PRO A 119 -12.50 -2.85 2.15
CA PRO A 119 -13.31 -3.16 0.98
C PRO A 119 -12.65 -4.25 0.13
N GLU A 120 -13.48 -5.14 -0.42
CA GLU A 120 -13.02 -6.22 -1.28
C GLU A 120 -12.12 -5.67 -2.39
N MET A 121 -10.89 -6.20 -2.46
CA MET A 121 -9.99 -5.93 -3.57
C MET A 121 -10.60 -6.57 -4.81
N ALA A 122 -10.90 -5.79 -5.86
CA ALA A 122 -11.48 -6.37 -7.05
C ALA A 122 -10.53 -7.46 -7.61
N PRO A 123 -11.03 -8.67 -7.92
CA PRO A 123 -10.28 -9.58 -8.77
C PRO A 123 -10.08 -8.88 -10.11
N GLN A 124 -8.83 -8.66 -10.50
CA GLN A 124 -8.53 -7.94 -11.74
C GLN A 124 -9.20 -8.64 -12.92
N GLY A 125 -9.98 -7.87 -13.68
CA GLY A 125 -10.37 -8.23 -15.04
C GLY A 125 -9.12 -8.37 -15.91
N THR A 126 -9.18 -9.34 -16.81
CA THR A 126 -8.21 -9.55 -17.89
C THR A 126 -8.01 -8.23 -18.64
N VAL A 127 -6.78 -7.74 -18.71
CA VAL A 127 -6.42 -6.72 -19.71
C VAL A 127 -6.54 -7.43 -21.06
N HIS A 128 -7.52 -7.00 -21.86
CA HIS A 128 -7.67 -7.40 -23.27
C HIS A 128 -6.62 -6.70 -24.13
#